data_AF-A0A434CXT0-F1
#
_entry.id   AF-A0A434CXT0-F1
#
_cell.length_a   1.000
_cell.length_b   1.000
_cell.length_c   1.000
_cell.angle_alpha   90.00
_cell.angle_beta   90.00
_cell.angle_gamma   90.00
#
_symmetry.space_group_name_H-M   'P 1'
#
loop_
_entity.id
_entity.type
_entity.pdbx_description
1 polymer ?
#
loop_
_entity_poly.entity_id
_entity_poly.type
_entity_poly.pdbx_seq_one_letter_code
_entity_poly.pdbx_strand_id
1 'polypeptide(L)'
;MIKRAALIGLGTMGPGIAARLSRGGLDVTAYDVSPAAIERARGMLDLAGGVLDRLDIKAPGTGAGSVRFVETIAEAVDGAELVIENVPENIDIKAQTYRDIDPLIGPSVIVASDTSGIPITKLQAHISHPERMVGMHWSN
;
A
#
# COMPACT_ATOMS: atom_id res chain seq x y z
N MET A 1 5.22 -15.10 -7.70
CA MET A 1 3.90 -14.64 -7.23
C MET A 1 4.13 -13.72 -6.04
N ILE A 2 3.47 -12.58 -5.98
CA ILE A 2 3.59 -11.62 -4.86
C ILE A 2 2.97 -12.22 -3.60
N LYS A 3 3.68 -12.10 -2.47
CA LYS A 3 3.26 -12.51 -1.13
C LYS A 3 3.29 -11.35 -0.14
N ARG A 4 4.23 -10.41 -0.28
CA ARG A 4 4.40 -9.26 0.62
C ARG A 4 4.13 -7.95 -0.08
N ALA A 5 3.22 -7.15 0.47
CA ALA A 5 2.88 -5.83 -0.04
C ALA A 5 3.11 -4.75 1.03
N ALA A 6 3.67 -3.62 0.65
CA ALA A 6 3.75 -2.42 1.48
C ALA A 6 2.69 -1.42 1.03
N LEU A 7 1.96 -0.85 1.97
CA LEU A 7 0.98 0.21 1.72
C LEU A 7 1.47 1.49 2.40
N ILE A 8 1.72 2.53 1.61
CA ILE A 8 2.27 3.81 2.05
C ILE A 8 1.19 4.88 1.96
N GLY A 9 0.65 5.30 3.11
CA GLY A 9 -0.49 6.20 3.22
C GLY A 9 -1.76 5.46 3.68
N LEU A 10 -2.24 5.85 4.87
CA LEU A 10 -3.35 5.22 5.57
C LEU A 10 -4.50 6.20 5.81
N GLY A 11 -4.73 7.09 4.82
CA GLY A 11 -5.93 7.92 4.74
C GLY A 11 -7.18 7.10 4.43
N THR A 12 -8.17 7.73 3.80
CA THR A 12 -9.49 7.12 3.54
C THR A 12 -9.42 5.74 2.87
N MET A 13 -8.58 5.58 1.84
CA MET A 13 -8.48 4.35 1.05
C MET A 13 -7.73 3.22 1.78
N GLY A 14 -6.79 3.58 2.66
CA GLY A 14 -5.75 2.66 3.13
C GLY A 14 -6.27 1.42 3.87
N PRO A 15 -7.14 1.57 4.90
CA PRO A 15 -7.67 0.43 5.66
C PRO A 15 -8.42 -0.58 4.78
N GLY A 16 -9.19 -0.10 3.80
CA GLY A 16 -9.93 -0.96 2.87
C GLY A 16 -9.01 -1.76 1.96
N ILE A 17 -7.99 -1.10 1.39
CA ILE A 17 -6.96 -1.75 0.56
C ILE A 17 -6.21 -2.82 1.38
N ALA A 18 -5.73 -2.47 2.58
CA ALA A 18 -5.00 -3.38 3.45
C ALA A 18 -5.84 -4.61 3.86
N ALA A 19 -7.11 -4.39 4.25
CA ALA A 19 -8.03 -5.48 4.58
C ALA A 19 -8.28 -6.39 3.37
N ARG A 20 -8.46 -5.82 2.18
CA ARG A 20 -8.77 -6.62 0.99
C ARG A 20 -7.56 -7.44 0.52
N LEU A 21 -6.37 -6.86 0.54
CA LEU A 21 -5.13 -7.55 0.17
C LEU A 21 -4.81 -8.68 1.15
N SER A 22 -4.89 -8.41 2.46
CA SER A 22 -4.68 -9.45 3.48
C SER A 22 -5.73 -10.56 3.39
N ARG A 23 -7.00 -10.24 3.15
CA ARG A 23 -8.04 -11.25 2.86
C ARG A 23 -7.72 -12.08 1.62
N GLY A 24 -7.00 -11.52 0.66
CA GLY A 24 -6.47 -12.24 -0.51
C GLY A 24 -5.28 -13.16 -0.21
N GLY A 25 -4.78 -13.18 1.03
CA GLY A 25 -3.66 -14.00 1.47
C GLY A 25 -2.28 -13.34 1.36
N LEU A 26 -2.22 -12.00 1.23
CA LEU A 26 -0.97 -11.25 1.23
C LEU A 26 -0.60 -10.78 2.64
N ASP A 27 0.68 -10.73 2.93
CA ASP A 27 1.20 -10.07 4.13
C ASP A 27 1.41 -8.59 3.82
N VAL A 28 0.65 -7.74 4.49
CA VAL A 28 0.61 -6.30 4.24
C VAL A 28 1.32 -5.56 5.38
N THR A 29 2.38 -4.82 5.07
CA THR A 29 2.92 -3.78 5.94
C THR A 29 2.25 -2.46 5.62
N ALA A 30 1.77 -1.77 6.64
CA ALA A 30 1.01 -0.53 6.51
C ALA A 30 1.72 0.61 7.26
N TYR A 31 2.03 1.69 6.54
CA TYR A 31 2.75 2.83 7.09
C TYR A 31 2.08 4.15 6.71
N ASP A 32 2.08 5.10 7.65
CA ASP A 32 1.74 6.49 7.41
C ASP A 32 2.72 7.39 8.18
N VAL A 33 3.04 8.56 7.62
CA VAL A 33 3.89 9.56 8.28
C VAL A 33 3.24 10.14 9.54
N SER A 34 1.90 10.08 9.63
CA SER A 34 1.13 10.52 10.78
C SER A 34 0.80 9.36 11.72
N PRO A 35 1.35 9.34 12.96
CA PRO A 35 0.96 8.34 13.96
C PRO A 35 -0.54 8.32 14.23
N ALA A 36 -1.20 9.48 14.17
CA ALA A 36 -2.64 9.57 14.33
C ALA A 36 -3.42 8.90 13.18
N ALA A 37 -2.87 8.88 11.96
CA ALA A 37 -3.47 8.14 10.86
C ALA A 37 -3.34 6.62 11.05
N ILE A 38 -2.19 6.14 11.54
CA ILE A 38 -1.99 4.73 11.90
C ILE A 38 -3.04 4.28 12.92
N GLU A 39 -3.22 5.04 14.00
CA GLU A 39 -4.18 4.69 15.05
C GLU A 39 -5.63 4.66 14.55
N ARG A 40 -6.02 5.63 13.70
CA ARG A 40 -7.34 5.58 13.04
C ARG A 40 -7.48 4.37 12.11
N ALA A 41 -6.43 4.06 11.36
CA ALA A 41 -6.42 2.95 10.42
C ALA A 41 -6.58 1.60 11.11
N ARG A 42 -6.02 1.42 12.33
CA ARG A 42 -6.25 0.24 13.16
C ARG A 42 -7.74 0.02 13.43
N GLY A 43 -8.45 1.06 13.88
CA GLY A 43 -9.89 0.97 14.14
C GLY A 43 -10.73 0.74 12.88
N MET A 44 -10.33 1.33 11.74
CA MET A 44 -11.02 1.13 10.46
C MET A 44 -10.77 -0.24 9.84
N LEU A 45 -9.64 -0.89 10.14
CA LEU A 45 -9.31 -2.21 9.60
C LEU A 45 -10.32 -3.26 10.05
N ASP A 46 -10.75 -3.24 11.30
CA ASP A 46 -11.77 -4.15 11.83
C ASP A 46 -13.13 -3.96 11.15
N LEU A 47 -13.52 -2.69 10.92
CA LEU A 47 -14.74 -2.36 10.19
C LEU A 47 -14.68 -2.89 8.75
N ALA A 48 -13.56 -2.68 8.06
CA ALA A 48 -13.34 -3.21 6.71
C ALA A 48 -13.39 -4.75 6.70
N GLY A 49 -12.80 -5.41 7.69
CA GLY A 49 -12.91 -6.86 7.88
C GLY A 49 -14.36 -7.33 7.97
N GLY A 50 -15.18 -6.67 8.78
CA GLY A 50 -16.60 -6.98 8.89
C GLY A 50 -17.40 -6.71 7.61
N VAL A 51 -17.00 -5.73 6.78
CA VAL A 51 -17.58 -5.53 5.44
C VAL A 51 -17.22 -6.70 4.52
N LEU A 52 -15.97 -7.14 4.50
CA LEU A 52 -15.54 -8.28 3.69
C LEU A 52 -16.27 -9.57 4.08
N ASP A 53 -16.57 -9.76 5.36
CA ASP A 53 -17.38 -10.88 5.85
C ASP A 53 -18.83 -10.79 5.34
N ARG A 54 -19.45 -9.61 5.38
CA ARG A 54 -20.81 -9.40 4.84
C ARG A 54 -20.88 -9.59 3.32
N LEU A 55 -19.79 -9.31 2.61
CA LEU A 55 -19.64 -9.56 1.18
C LEU A 55 -19.30 -11.02 0.85
N ASP A 56 -19.20 -11.88 1.86
CA ASP A 56 -18.82 -13.30 1.75
C ASP A 56 -17.45 -13.55 1.07
N ILE A 57 -16.53 -12.60 1.18
CA ILE A 57 -15.18 -12.72 0.60
C ILE A 57 -14.34 -13.62 1.51
N LYS A 58 -14.10 -14.86 1.09
CA LYS A 58 -13.31 -15.83 1.87
C LYS A 58 -11.81 -15.65 1.67
N ALA A 59 -11.05 -15.94 2.73
CA ALA A 59 -9.60 -16.10 2.64
C ALA A 59 -9.27 -17.43 1.91
N PRO A 60 -8.13 -17.51 1.21
CA PRO A 60 -7.75 -18.73 0.47
C PRO A 60 -7.37 -19.92 1.37
N GLY A 61 -7.25 -19.72 2.68
CA GLY A 61 -6.97 -20.77 3.66
C GLY A 61 -6.86 -20.21 5.08
N THR A 62 -6.75 -21.11 6.06
CA THR A 62 -6.53 -20.74 7.47
C THR A 62 -5.18 -20.05 7.63
N GLY A 63 -5.16 -18.86 8.25
CA GLY A 63 -3.92 -18.10 8.48
C GLY A 63 -3.33 -17.42 7.24
N ALA A 64 -4.10 -17.31 6.16
CA ALA A 64 -3.64 -16.61 4.97
C ALA A 64 -3.74 -15.08 5.14
N GLY A 65 -2.59 -14.42 4.99
CA GLY A 65 -2.46 -12.96 4.96
C GLY A 65 -2.51 -12.31 6.34
N SER A 66 -1.88 -11.14 6.43
CA SER A 66 -1.76 -10.38 7.66
C SER A 66 -1.69 -8.89 7.37
N VAL A 67 -2.00 -8.05 8.36
CA VAL A 67 -1.73 -6.61 8.30
C VAL A 67 -0.90 -6.23 9.51
N ARG A 68 0.29 -5.66 9.28
CA ARG A 68 1.17 -5.14 10.31
C ARG A 68 1.39 -3.66 10.09
N PHE A 69 0.96 -2.84 11.05
CA PHE A 69 1.28 -1.42 11.07
C PHE A 69 2.70 -1.23 11.59
N VAL A 70 3.48 -0.38 10.93
CA VAL A 70 4.88 -0.10 11.26
C VAL A 70 5.13 1.39 11.41
N GLU A 71 6.19 1.76 12.11
CA GLU A 71 6.47 3.15 12.48
C GLU A 71 7.36 3.87 11.48
N THR A 72 8.05 3.14 10.60
CA THR A 72 8.99 3.72 9.63
C THR A 72 8.69 3.23 8.22
N ILE A 73 8.96 4.10 7.24
CA ILE A 73 8.82 3.75 5.81
C ILE A 73 9.79 2.64 5.41
N ALA A 74 10.97 2.58 6.02
CA ALA A 74 11.97 1.54 5.79
C ALA A 74 11.47 0.15 6.23
N GLU A 75 10.88 0.05 7.42
CA GLU A 75 10.24 -1.20 7.87
C GLU A 75 9.05 -1.60 6.99
N ALA A 76 8.37 -0.61 6.41
CA ALA A 76 7.22 -0.88 5.55
C ALA A 76 7.65 -1.59 4.27
N VAL A 77 8.74 -1.12 3.64
CA VAL A 77 9.18 -1.64 2.34
C VAL A 77 10.18 -2.79 2.44
N ASP A 78 10.67 -3.11 3.64
CA ASP A 78 11.61 -4.21 3.85
C ASP A 78 11.02 -5.56 3.40
N GLY A 79 11.66 -6.16 2.39
CA GLY A 79 11.20 -7.40 1.76
C GLY A 79 9.90 -7.30 0.96
N ALA A 80 9.33 -6.11 0.76
CA ALA A 80 8.14 -5.96 -0.07
C ALA A 80 8.41 -6.38 -1.51
N GLU A 81 7.44 -7.06 -2.13
CA GLU A 81 7.47 -7.41 -3.57
C GLU A 81 6.60 -6.46 -4.39
N LEU A 82 5.68 -5.77 -3.71
CA LEU A 82 4.79 -4.74 -4.22
C LEU A 82 4.73 -3.60 -3.20
N VAL A 83 4.96 -2.36 -3.65
CA VAL A 83 4.67 -1.15 -2.87
C VAL A 83 3.48 -0.46 -3.51
N ILE A 84 2.44 -0.16 -2.74
CA ILE A 84 1.30 0.64 -3.14
C ILE A 84 1.42 1.99 -2.45
N GLU A 85 1.71 3.03 -3.22
CA GLU A 85 1.70 4.41 -2.78
C GLU A 85 0.27 4.95 -2.83
N ASN A 86 -0.20 5.42 -1.68
CA ASN A 86 -1.54 5.92 -1.42
C ASN A 86 -1.48 7.20 -0.54
N VAL A 87 -0.50 8.06 -0.80
CA VAL A 87 -0.37 9.38 -0.18
C VAL A 87 -1.23 10.40 -0.94
N PRO A 88 -1.45 11.62 -0.40
CA PRO A 88 -2.34 12.60 -1.03
C PRO A 88 -2.08 12.86 -2.52
N GLU A 89 -3.14 13.23 -3.25
CA GLU A 89 -3.13 13.45 -4.70
C GLU A 89 -2.38 14.74 -5.09
N ASN A 90 -1.07 14.74 -4.87
CA ASN A 90 -0.14 15.82 -5.15
C ASN A 90 1.17 15.24 -5.67
N ILE A 91 1.64 15.73 -6.82
CA ILE A 91 2.81 15.17 -7.50
C ILE A 91 4.10 15.29 -6.67
N ASP A 92 4.28 16.40 -5.95
CA ASP A 92 5.50 16.63 -5.17
C ASP A 92 5.57 15.70 -3.95
N ILE A 93 4.42 15.46 -3.30
CA ILE A 93 4.32 14.53 -2.17
C ILE A 93 4.58 13.09 -2.63
N LYS A 94 3.98 12.69 -3.75
CA LYS A 94 4.20 11.35 -4.35
C LYS A 94 5.66 11.18 -4.79
N ALA A 95 6.22 12.17 -5.49
CA ALA A 95 7.63 12.17 -5.90
C ALA A 95 8.58 12.08 -4.71
N GLN A 96 8.29 12.78 -3.61
CA GLN A 96 9.09 12.65 -2.39
C GLN A 96 9.01 11.24 -1.82
N THR A 97 7.80 10.67 -1.76
CA THR A 97 7.60 9.29 -1.29
C THR A 97 8.38 8.29 -2.13
N TYR A 98 8.40 8.45 -3.46
CA TYR A 98 9.20 7.59 -4.35
C TYR A 98 10.69 7.72 -4.05
N ARG A 99 11.22 8.94 -3.88
CA ARG A 99 12.63 9.17 -3.53
C ARG A 99 13.01 8.55 -2.19
N ASP A 100 12.10 8.54 -1.22
CA ASP A 100 12.35 7.97 0.10
C ASP A 100 12.41 6.43 0.06
N ILE A 101 11.58 5.78 -0.79
CA ILE A 101 11.56 4.31 -0.90
C ILE A 101 12.56 3.76 -1.92
N ASP A 102 12.91 4.51 -2.97
CA ASP A 102 13.75 4.03 -4.08
C ASP A 102 15.09 3.40 -3.63
N PRO A 103 15.85 3.98 -2.68
CA PRO A 103 17.09 3.36 -2.21
C PRO A 103 16.88 2.15 -1.28
N LEU A 104 15.64 1.89 -0.85
CA LEU A 104 15.30 0.86 0.14
C LEU A 104 14.74 -0.42 -0.50
N ILE A 105 14.43 -0.38 -1.79
CA ILE A 105 13.75 -1.47 -2.50
C ILE A 105 14.58 -1.98 -3.66
N GLY A 106 14.49 -3.28 -3.91
CA GLY A 106 15.20 -3.92 -5.02
C GLY A 106 14.64 -3.52 -6.41
N PRO A 107 15.43 -3.71 -7.48
CA PRO A 107 15.02 -3.34 -8.85
C PRO A 107 13.80 -4.12 -9.36
N SER A 108 13.48 -5.27 -8.75
CA SER A 108 12.34 -6.12 -9.13
C SER A 108 11.06 -5.82 -8.35
N VAL A 109 11.07 -4.90 -7.39
CA VAL A 109 9.89 -4.57 -6.56
C VAL A 109 8.95 -3.68 -7.34
N ILE A 110 7.71 -4.09 -7.57
CA ILE A 110 6.71 -3.26 -8.28
C ILE A 110 6.32 -2.06 -7.42
N VAL A 111 6.23 -0.88 -8.01
CA VAL A 111 5.73 0.33 -7.34
C VAL A 111 4.44 0.77 -8.02
N ALA A 112 3.32 0.64 -7.33
CA ALA A 112 2.01 1.00 -7.83
C ALA A 112 1.55 2.31 -7.16
N SER A 113 0.96 3.22 -7.93
CA SER A 113 0.28 4.40 -7.36
C SER A 113 -1.23 4.21 -7.39
N ASP A 114 -1.90 4.56 -6.29
CA ASP A 114 -3.36 4.65 -6.17
C ASP A 114 -3.90 6.00 -6.69
N THR A 115 -3.10 6.75 -7.47
CA THR A 115 -3.53 8.03 -8.05
C THR A 115 -4.82 7.91 -8.85
N SER A 116 -5.72 8.88 -8.68
CA SER A 116 -6.98 8.95 -9.42
C SER A 116 -6.86 9.61 -10.78
N GLY A 117 -5.80 10.38 -11.03
CA GLY A 117 -5.67 11.09 -12.30
C GLY A 117 -4.30 11.63 -12.68
N ILE A 118 -3.27 11.48 -11.85
CA ILE A 118 -1.92 11.89 -12.24
C ILE A 118 -1.38 10.87 -13.26
N PRO A 119 -0.97 11.30 -14.47
CA PRO A 119 -0.40 10.38 -15.44
C PRO A 119 0.82 9.65 -14.88
N ILE A 120 0.83 8.32 -14.99
CA ILE A 120 1.94 7.47 -14.50
C ILE A 120 3.28 7.86 -15.13
N THR A 121 3.27 8.36 -16.37
CA THR A 121 4.47 8.89 -17.05
C THR A 121 5.11 10.06 -16.31
N LYS A 122 4.34 10.86 -15.57
CA LYS A 122 4.87 11.92 -14.72
C LYS A 122 5.41 11.39 -13.41
N LEU A 123 4.72 10.42 -12.80
CA LEU A 123 5.13 9.83 -11.52
C LEU A 123 6.42 9.00 -11.67
N GLN A 124 6.51 8.18 -12.72
CA GLN A 124 7.64 7.28 -12.93
C GLN A 124 8.95 7.99 -13.26
N ALA A 125 8.90 9.30 -13.60
CA ALA A 125 10.09 10.12 -13.78
C ALA A 125 10.86 10.38 -12.46
N HIS A 126 10.28 10.02 -11.31
CA HIS A 126 10.83 10.27 -9.98
C HIS A 126 11.32 8.99 -9.28
N ILE A 127 11.51 7.88 -10.01
CA ILE A 127 12.02 6.62 -9.48
C ILE A 127 13.06 6.01 -10.45
N SER A 128 14.09 5.35 -9.91
CA SER A 128 15.24 4.85 -10.68
C SER A 128 14.89 3.83 -11.78
N HIS A 129 13.89 2.99 -11.51
CA HIS A 129 13.40 1.95 -12.42
C HIS A 129 11.96 2.30 -12.82
N PRO A 130 11.73 3.14 -13.85
CA PRO A 130 10.38 3.53 -14.27
C PRO A 130 9.55 2.35 -14.82
N GLU A 131 10.19 1.31 -15.35
CA GLU A 131 9.58 0.13 -15.97
C GLU A 131 8.77 -0.74 -15.00
N ARG A 132 9.04 -0.62 -13.71
CA ARG A 132 8.33 -1.31 -12.62
C ARG A 132 7.26 -0.45 -11.95
N MET A 133 7.07 0.79 -12.40
CA MET A 133 6.02 1.66 -11.89
C MET A 133 4.72 1.50 -12.69
N VAL A 134 3.59 1.38 -12.00
CA VAL A 134 2.27 1.18 -12.62
C VAL A 134 1.19 1.97 -11.88
N GLY A 135 0.08 2.24 -12.56
CA GLY A 135 -1.15 2.70 -11.90
C GLY A 135 -1.95 1.50 -11.39
N MET A 136 -2.33 1.52 -10.12
CA MET A 136 -3.23 0.53 -9.51
C MET A 136 -4.32 1.28 -8.73
N HIS A 137 -5.22 1.91 -9.48
CA HIS A 137 -6.26 2.77 -8.93
C HIS A 137 -7.43 1.95 -8.38
N TRP A 138 -7.63 2.04 -7.06
CA TRP A 138 -8.77 1.51 -6.33
C TRP A 138 -9.91 2.54 -6.30
N SER A 139 -11.12 2.11 -5.97
CA SER A 139 -12.29 3.00 -5.89
C SER A 139 -12.89 2.99 -4.48
N ASN A 140 -13.36 4.16 -4.04
CA ASN A 140 -14.10 4.34 -2.79
C ASN A 140 -15.61 4.23 -3.02
#